data_AF-H0H1C7-F1
#
_entry.id   AF-H0H1C7-F1
#
_cell.length_a   1.000
_cell.length_b   1.000
_cell.length_c   1.000
_cell.angle_alpha   90.00
_cell.angle_beta   90.00
_cell.angle_gamma   90.00
#
_symmetry.space_group_name_H-M   'P 1'
#
loop_
_entity.id
_entity.type
_entity.pdbx_description
1 polymer ?
#
loop_
_entity_poly.entity_id
_entity_poly.type
_entity_poly.pdbx_seq_one_letter_code
_entity_poly.pdbx_strand_id
1 'polypeptide(L)'
;MVTSTEKYLVAHNINRSNKFEMWALSSPRATDLPQEVQKLLNSPNLLSSSQNTISVANANSVKQCVVTGLVDDLESLRTELNLRFPRLRITELTNPYNIPFHNSTVLRPVQEPLYDYIWDILKKIGTHTLTELNHPIIANLDGNISYYIHHALDRFVKCSNRTVQFTMCYDTINSGTPIEIEKSVCFGPGNVIYNLIRRNCPQVETIEYTSLATIDAYHKTTDKNED
;
A
#
# COMPACT_ATOMS: atom_id res chain seq x y z
N MET A 1 13.19 9.10 -2.52
CA MET A 1 11.80 9.42 -2.94
C MET A 1 11.63 10.91 -3.20
N VAL A 2 11.80 11.80 -2.20
CA VAL A 2 11.72 13.27 -2.38
C VAL A 2 12.53 13.76 -3.58
N THR A 3 13.81 13.40 -3.65
CA THR A 3 14.68 13.79 -4.78
C THR A 3 14.17 13.29 -6.13
N SER A 4 13.55 12.11 -6.19
CA SER A 4 12.97 11.58 -7.44
C SER A 4 11.73 12.37 -7.85
N THR A 5 10.89 12.74 -6.87
CA THR A 5 9.74 13.62 -7.08
C THR A 5 10.17 14.99 -7.61
N GLU A 6 11.18 15.62 -6.99
CA GLU A 6 11.72 16.91 -7.44
C GLU A 6 12.29 16.83 -8.86
N LYS A 7 13.08 15.78 -9.16
CA LYS A 7 13.61 15.54 -10.50
C LYS A 7 12.49 15.38 -11.53
N TYR A 8 11.41 14.68 -11.17
CA TYR A 8 10.25 14.50 -12.04
C TYR A 8 9.57 15.84 -12.36
N LEU A 9 9.29 16.66 -11.33
CA LEU A 9 8.66 17.97 -11.50
C LEU A 9 9.51 18.88 -12.41
N VAL A 10 10.83 18.91 -12.19
CA VAL A 10 11.76 19.69 -13.02
C VAL A 10 11.80 19.18 -14.47
N ALA A 11 11.90 17.87 -14.67
CA ALA A 11 12.01 17.29 -16.01
C ALA A 11 10.78 17.53 -16.89
N HIS A 12 9.61 17.71 -16.27
CA HIS A 12 8.34 17.93 -16.98
C HIS A 12 7.88 19.40 -16.97
N ASN A 13 8.74 20.33 -16.51
CA ASN A 13 8.41 21.75 -16.37
C ASN A 13 7.14 22.03 -15.55
N ILE A 14 6.84 21.15 -14.58
CA ILE A 14 5.71 21.33 -13.67
C ILE A 14 6.12 22.37 -12.63
N ASN A 15 5.25 23.36 -12.40
CA ASN A 15 5.50 24.39 -11.40
C ASN A 15 5.76 23.74 -10.03
N ARG A 16 6.84 24.14 -9.35
CA ARG A 16 7.18 23.64 -8.01
C ARG A 16 6.11 23.94 -6.95
N SER A 17 5.20 24.89 -7.22
CA SER A 17 4.03 25.12 -6.37
C SER A 17 2.98 24.01 -6.47
N ASN A 18 2.97 23.26 -7.58
CA ASN A 18 2.09 22.10 -7.73
C ASN A 18 2.69 20.93 -6.94
N LYS A 19 1.85 20.32 -6.11
CA LYS A 19 2.23 19.30 -5.13
C LYS A 19 1.50 18.01 -5.45
N PHE A 20 2.11 16.89 -5.07
CA PHE A 20 1.39 15.63 -5.07
C PHE A 20 0.58 15.48 -3.79
N GLU A 21 -0.65 15.02 -3.95
CA GLU A 21 -1.56 14.69 -2.86
C GLU A 21 -1.93 13.21 -2.89
N MET A 22 -2.63 12.80 -1.84
CA MET A 22 -3.19 11.46 -1.72
C MET A 22 -4.63 11.56 -1.22
N TRP A 23 -5.55 10.89 -1.92
CA TRP A 23 -6.95 10.84 -1.53
C TRP A 23 -7.37 9.40 -1.22
N ALA A 24 -7.92 9.18 -0.04
CA ALA A 24 -8.65 7.96 0.27
C ALA A 24 -10.05 8.03 -0.38
N LEU A 25 -10.31 7.07 -1.25
CA LEU A 25 -11.58 6.88 -1.93
C LEU A 25 -12.33 5.73 -1.26
N SER A 26 -13.60 5.94 -0.93
CA SER A 26 -14.46 4.89 -0.37
C SER A 26 -15.84 4.94 -0.98
N SER A 27 -16.29 3.83 -1.57
CA SER A 27 -17.63 3.70 -2.13
C SER A 27 -18.25 2.38 -1.70
N PRO A 28 -19.31 2.39 -0.87
CA PRO A 28 -19.95 1.16 -0.42
C PRO A 28 -20.65 0.39 -1.56
N ARG A 29 -20.98 1.09 -2.65
CA ARG A 29 -21.72 0.53 -3.80
C ARG A 29 -20.83 0.04 -4.94
N ALA A 30 -19.55 0.40 -4.98
CA ALA A 30 -18.62 -0.07 -6.01
C ALA A 30 -18.44 -1.59 -5.93
N THR A 31 -18.27 -2.30 -7.04
CA THR A 31 -18.03 -3.75 -7.01
C THR A 31 -16.56 -4.02 -6.67
N ASP A 32 -15.66 -3.34 -7.38
CA ASP A 32 -14.21 -3.33 -7.15
C ASP A 32 -13.69 -1.92 -7.43
N LEU A 33 -13.77 -1.04 -6.43
CA LEU A 33 -13.39 0.36 -6.54
C LEU A 33 -11.95 0.54 -7.05
N PRO A 34 -10.91 -0.17 -6.52
CA PRO A 34 -9.56 -0.07 -7.08
C PRO A 34 -9.49 -0.35 -8.58
N GLN A 35 -10.08 -1.44 -9.06
CA GLN A 35 -10.04 -1.78 -10.49
C GLN A 35 -10.85 -0.81 -11.34
N GLU A 36 -12.03 -0.41 -10.88
CA GLU A 36 -12.89 0.53 -11.59
C GLU A 36 -12.22 1.91 -11.71
N VAL A 37 -11.55 2.39 -10.66
CA VAL A 37 -10.75 3.62 -10.69
C VAL A 37 -9.54 3.45 -11.62
N GLN A 38 -8.83 2.32 -11.58
CA GLN A 38 -7.70 2.10 -12.50
C GLN A 38 -8.16 2.11 -13.97
N LYS A 39 -9.32 1.51 -14.28
CA LYS A 39 -9.91 1.55 -15.63
C LYS A 39 -10.28 2.97 -16.05
N LEU A 40 -10.80 3.77 -15.11
CA LEU A 40 -11.07 5.20 -15.32
C LEU A 40 -9.77 5.93 -15.70
N LEU A 41 -8.71 5.79 -14.90
CA LEU A 41 -7.41 6.44 -15.13
C LEU A 41 -6.73 6.04 -16.44
N ASN A 42 -7.01 4.83 -16.93
CA ASN A 42 -6.50 4.35 -18.21
C ASN A 42 -7.38 4.75 -19.41
N SER A 43 -8.47 5.49 -19.17
CA SER A 43 -9.37 5.92 -20.24
C SER A 43 -8.73 7.07 -21.04
N PRO A 44 -8.63 6.96 -22.37
CA PRO A 44 -7.93 7.93 -23.22
C PRO A 44 -8.56 9.33 -23.23
N ASN A 45 -9.80 9.46 -22.74
CA ASN A 45 -10.54 10.73 -22.76
C ASN A 45 -10.50 11.48 -21.41
N LEU A 46 -9.86 10.91 -20.37
CA LEU A 46 -9.99 11.44 -19.01
C LEU A 46 -9.04 12.61 -18.72
N LEU A 47 -7.78 12.49 -19.14
CA LEU A 47 -6.75 13.49 -18.89
C LEU A 47 -6.23 13.95 -20.25
N SER A 48 -6.47 15.23 -20.54
CA SER A 48 -6.03 15.91 -21.76
C SER A 48 -4.51 16.12 -21.80
N SER A 49 -3.82 15.91 -20.67
CA SER A 49 -2.37 15.95 -20.57
C SER A 49 -1.75 14.62 -21.00
N SER A 50 -0.70 14.69 -21.81
CA SER A 50 0.15 13.54 -22.19
C SER A 50 0.93 12.93 -21.01
N GLN A 51 0.67 13.40 -19.78
CA GLN A 51 1.36 13.03 -18.56
C GLN A 51 0.33 12.59 -17.53
N ASN A 52 0.04 11.30 -17.47
CA ASN A 52 -0.81 10.74 -16.43
C ASN A 52 -0.02 10.68 -15.12
N THR A 53 -0.20 11.69 -14.26
CA THR A 53 0.44 11.75 -12.95
C THR A 53 -0.34 10.99 -11.88
N ILE A 54 -1.57 10.55 -12.19
CA ILE A 54 -2.45 9.90 -11.23
C ILE A 54 -2.22 8.38 -11.22
N SER A 55 -2.15 7.80 -10.04
CA SER A 55 -2.05 6.35 -9.85
C SER A 55 -2.85 5.89 -8.64
N VAL A 56 -3.36 4.65 -8.70
CA VAL A 56 -3.89 3.98 -7.50
C VAL A 56 -2.69 3.57 -6.65
N ALA A 57 -2.51 4.23 -5.50
CA ALA A 57 -1.43 3.97 -4.58
C ALA A 57 -1.68 2.73 -3.71
N ASN A 58 -2.92 2.55 -3.25
CA ASN A 58 -3.32 1.43 -2.41
C ASN A 58 -4.68 0.87 -2.83
N ALA A 59 -4.79 -0.44 -2.96
CA ALA A 59 -6.04 -1.20 -2.99
C ALA A 59 -6.26 -1.85 -1.62
N ASN A 60 -6.97 -1.15 -0.72
CA ASN A 60 -7.16 -1.59 0.67
C ASN A 60 -8.29 -2.60 0.83
N SER A 61 -9.36 -2.46 0.04
CA SER A 61 -10.46 -3.41 -0.08
C SER A 61 -11.18 -3.18 -1.40
N VAL A 62 -12.11 -4.06 -1.77
CA VAL A 62 -12.98 -3.87 -2.94
C VAL A 62 -13.82 -2.58 -2.87
N LYS A 63 -13.96 -1.96 -1.69
CA LYS A 63 -14.73 -0.72 -1.49
C LYS A 63 -13.86 0.50 -1.17
N GLN A 64 -12.54 0.34 -1.07
CA GLN A 64 -11.64 1.40 -0.61
C GLN A 64 -10.28 1.32 -1.31
N CYS A 65 -9.87 2.43 -1.91
CA CYS A 65 -8.54 2.61 -2.45
C CYS A 65 -7.97 3.97 -2.07
N VAL A 66 -6.68 4.17 -2.31
CA VAL A 66 -6.01 5.46 -2.23
C VAL A 66 -5.48 5.79 -3.61
N VAL A 67 -5.71 7.01 -4.07
CA VAL A 67 -5.10 7.55 -5.29
C VAL A 67 -4.07 8.61 -4.90
N THR A 68 -3.05 8.76 -5.74
CA THR A 68 -2.09 9.85 -5.65
C THR A 68 -1.92 10.49 -7.01
N GLY A 69 -1.65 11.79 -7.04
CA GLY A 69 -1.46 12.57 -8.27
C GLY A 69 -1.16 14.03 -7.94
N LEU A 70 -0.87 14.83 -8.96
CA LEU A 70 -0.80 16.28 -8.79
C LEU A 70 -2.17 16.82 -8.37
N VAL A 71 -2.18 17.90 -7.58
CA VAL A 71 -3.42 18.54 -7.10
C VAL A 71 -4.36 18.86 -8.26
N ASP A 72 -3.86 19.53 -9.30
CA ASP A 72 -4.67 19.94 -10.46
C ASP A 72 -5.28 18.76 -11.22
N ASP A 73 -4.52 17.65 -11.33
CA ASP A 73 -4.96 16.43 -12.01
C ASP A 73 -6.02 15.70 -11.16
N LEU A 74 -5.83 15.64 -9.84
CA LEU A 74 -6.80 15.05 -8.91
C LEU A 74 -8.11 15.85 -8.88
N GLU A 75 -8.04 17.17 -8.87
CA GLU A 75 -9.24 18.03 -8.94
C GLU A 75 -9.99 17.85 -10.26
N SER A 76 -9.28 17.70 -11.37
CA SER A 76 -9.89 17.36 -12.67
C SER A 76 -10.60 16.00 -12.63
N LEU A 77 -10.00 15.01 -11.95
CA LEU A 77 -10.55 13.68 -11.75
C LEU A 77 -11.79 13.67 -10.82
N ARG A 78 -11.90 14.60 -9.87
CA ARG A 78 -12.95 14.63 -8.84
C ARG A 78 -14.37 14.59 -9.43
N THR A 79 -14.60 15.30 -10.53
CA THR A 79 -15.92 15.35 -11.18
C THR A 79 -16.30 13.99 -11.75
N GLU A 80 -15.39 13.35 -12.50
CA GLU A 80 -15.59 12.04 -13.11
C GLU A 80 -15.79 10.94 -12.06
N LEU A 81 -15.05 11.01 -10.95
CA LEU A 81 -15.22 10.12 -9.82
C LEU A 81 -16.64 10.19 -9.23
N ASN A 82 -17.14 11.40 -8.96
CA ASN A 82 -18.49 11.55 -8.38
C ASN A 82 -19.61 11.16 -9.34
N LEU A 83 -19.42 11.31 -10.65
CA LEU A 83 -20.37 10.87 -11.67
C LEU A 83 -20.44 9.34 -11.76
N ARG A 84 -19.29 8.66 -11.74
CA ARG A 84 -19.22 7.20 -11.93
C ARG A 84 -19.47 6.39 -10.67
N PHE A 85 -19.14 6.93 -9.49
CA PHE A 85 -19.22 6.20 -8.22
C PHE A 85 -20.26 6.83 -7.29
N PRO A 86 -21.50 6.30 -7.24
CA PRO A 86 -22.53 6.81 -6.36
C PRO A 86 -22.12 6.75 -4.88
N ARG A 87 -22.33 7.85 -4.15
CA ARG A 87 -21.97 7.98 -2.72
C ARG A 87 -20.47 7.77 -2.45
N LEU A 88 -19.62 8.11 -3.41
CA LEU A 88 -18.19 8.14 -3.19
C LEU A 88 -17.84 9.16 -2.10
N ARG A 89 -17.07 8.73 -1.12
CA ARG A 89 -16.40 9.61 -0.17
C ARG A 89 -14.95 9.76 -0.60
N ILE A 90 -14.51 11.01 -0.70
CA ILE A 90 -13.11 11.38 -0.95
C ILE A 90 -12.60 12.03 0.33
N THR A 91 -11.45 11.60 0.82
CA THR A 91 -10.80 12.17 2.00
C THR A 91 -9.33 12.41 1.70
N GLU A 92 -8.91 13.67 1.78
CA GLU A 92 -7.51 14.05 1.64
C GLU A 92 -6.68 13.48 2.79
N LEU A 93 -5.52 12.91 2.45
CA LEU A 93 -4.58 12.33 3.39
C LEU A 93 -3.38 13.28 3.56
N THR A 94 -2.86 13.34 4.78
CA THR A 94 -1.66 14.13 5.08
C THR A 94 -0.46 13.56 4.33
N ASN A 95 0.09 14.36 3.41
CA ASN A 95 1.30 14.04 2.65
C ASN A 95 2.36 15.14 2.84
N PRO A 96 3.06 15.18 3.99
CA PRO A 96 3.87 16.35 4.39
C PRO A 96 5.04 16.63 3.44
N TYR A 97 5.48 15.60 2.70
CA TYR A 97 6.60 15.70 1.74
C TYR A 97 6.15 15.72 0.28
N ASN A 98 4.84 15.77 0.03
CA ASN A 98 4.26 15.80 -1.31
C ASN A 98 4.81 14.65 -2.20
N ILE A 99 4.96 13.46 -1.62
CA ILE A 99 5.51 12.29 -2.33
C ILE A 99 4.34 11.53 -2.96
N PRO A 100 4.39 11.19 -4.27
CA PRO A 100 3.39 10.34 -4.89
C PRO A 100 3.70 8.87 -4.61
N PHE A 101 3.44 8.42 -3.38
CA PHE A 101 3.70 7.05 -2.98
C PHE A 101 3.04 6.06 -3.94
N HIS A 102 3.75 4.97 -4.27
CA HIS A 102 3.23 3.91 -5.13
C HIS A 102 2.89 4.36 -6.57
N ASN A 103 3.52 5.44 -7.04
CA ASN A 103 3.40 5.92 -8.42
C ASN A 103 4.64 5.58 -9.25
N SER A 104 4.49 4.66 -10.21
CA SER A 104 5.63 4.15 -10.99
C SER A 104 6.13 5.15 -12.04
N THR A 105 5.28 6.07 -12.49
CA THR A 105 5.67 7.16 -13.40
C THR A 105 6.70 8.08 -12.74
N VAL A 106 6.56 8.32 -11.43
CA VAL A 106 7.42 9.27 -10.69
C VAL A 106 8.54 8.58 -9.92
N LEU A 107 8.24 7.48 -9.24
CA LEU A 107 9.13 6.87 -8.25
C LEU A 107 9.90 5.63 -8.76
N ARG A 108 9.75 5.24 -10.03
CA ARG A 108 10.56 4.14 -10.60
C ARG A 108 12.07 4.31 -10.39
N PRO A 109 12.67 5.51 -10.52
CA PRO A 109 14.11 5.71 -10.29
C PRO A 109 14.58 5.43 -8.85
N VAL A 110 13.68 5.21 -7.89
CA VAL A 110 14.04 4.88 -6.49
C VAL A 110 14.50 3.44 -6.33
N GLN A 111 14.14 2.53 -7.26
CA GLN A 111 14.36 1.10 -7.06
C GLN A 111 15.82 0.72 -6.87
N GLU A 112 16.70 1.14 -7.78
CA GLU A 112 18.13 0.81 -7.71
C GLU A 112 18.81 1.39 -6.45
N PRO A 113 18.66 2.68 -6.12
CA PRO A 113 19.18 3.21 -4.85
C PRO A 113 18.64 2.49 -3.61
N LEU A 114 17.40 2.01 -3.65
CA LEU A 114 16.80 1.27 -2.54
C LEU A 114 17.37 -0.16 -2.42
N TYR A 115 17.64 -0.82 -3.55
CA TYR A 115 18.36 -2.10 -3.56
C TYR A 115 19.74 -1.97 -2.91
N ASP A 116 20.53 -1.00 -3.38
CA ASP A 116 21.90 -0.78 -2.88
C ASP A 116 21.88 -0.50 -1.37
N TYR A 117 20.97 0.37 -0.93
CA TYR A 117 20.81 0.72 0.48
C TYR A 117 20.49 -0.51 1.35
N ILE A 118 19.55 -1.36 0.93
CA ILE A 118 19.20 -2.56 1.70
C ILE A 118 20.35 -3.56 1.68
N TRP A 119 21.02 -3.73 0.54
CA TRP A 119 22.16 -4.62 0.41
C TRP A 119 23.32 -4.23 1.34
N ASP A 120 23.61 -2.93 1.45
CA ASP A 120 24.62 -2.42 2.37
C ASP A 120 24.25 -2.67 3.84
N ILE A 121 22.96 -2.56 4.20
CA ILE A 121 22.48 -2.95 5.53
C ILE A 121 22.71 -4.44 5.77
N LEU A 122 22.30 -5.30 4.85
CA LEU A 122 22.45 -6.76 4.97
C LEU A 122 23.92 -7.18 5.11
N LYS A 123 24.83 -6.50 4.40
CA LYS A 123 26.29 -6.70 4.56
C LYS A 123 26.75 -6.28 5.94
N LYS A 124 26.35 -5.09 6.39
CA LYS A 124 26.75 -4.53 7.69
C LYS A 124 26.34 -5.40 8.87
N ILE A 125 25.18 -6.05 8.80
CA ILE A 125 24.68 -6.94 9.86
C ILE A 125 25.05 -8.42 9.64
N GLY A 126 25.81 -8.74 8.58
CA GLY A 126 26.30 -10.09 8.31
C GLY A 126 25.25 -11.08 7.77
N THR A 127 24.09 -10.60 7.31
CA THR A 127 22.99 -11.47 6.82
C THR A 127 22.87 -11.55 5.30
N HIS A 128 23.72 -10.83 4.55
CA HIS A 128 23.72 -10.80 3.08
C HIS A 128 23.89 -12.16 2.37
N THR A 129 24.40 -13.19 3.06
CA THR A 129 24.54 -14.55 2.51
C THR A 129 23.34 -15.45 2.80
N LEU A 130 22.38 -15.00 3.61
CA LEU A 130 21.17 -15.77 3.89
C LEU A 130 20.29 -15.81 2.63
N THR A 131 19.74 -16.99 2.34
CA THR A 131 18.88 -17.21 1.17
C THR A 131 17.40 -17.30 1.53
N GLU A 132 17.08 -17.76 2.73
CA GLU A 132 15.74 -18.05 3.21
C GLU A 132 15.33 -17.15 4.38
N LEU A 133 14.03 -16.90 4.48
CA LEU A 133 13.42 -16.18 5.58
C LEU A 133 13.01 -17.17 6.69
N ASN A 134 13.29 -16.83 7.94
CA ASN A 134 12.79 -17.58 9.09
C ASN A 134 11.25 -17.59 9.15
N HIS A 135 10.64 -16.50 8.69
CA HIS A 135 9.19 -16.36 8.58
C HIS A 135 8.84 -15.82 7.19
N PRO A 136 7.96 -16.51 6.45
CA PRO A 136 7.58 -16.07 5.12
C PRO A 136 6.81 -14.74 5.16
N ILE A 137 6.89 -13.98 4.07
CA ILE A 137 6.28 -12.65 3.95
C ILE A 137 5.22 -12.67 2.85
N ILE A 138 3.99 -12.28 3.18
CA ILE A 138 2.95 -11.93 2.19
C ILE A 138 3.30 -10.56 1.62
N ALA A 139 3.61 -10.49 0.33
CA ALA A 139 4.07 -9.27 -0.28
C ALA A 139 2.92 -8.38 -0.75
N ASN A 140 2.94 -7.11 -0.35
CA ASN A 140 2.00 -6.07 -0.79
C ASN A 140 1.99 -5.83 -2.31
N LEU A 141 2.97 -6.34 -3.06
CA LEU A 141 3.03 -6.15 -4.51
C LEU A 141 1.97 -6.98 -5.25
N ASP A 142 1.79 -8.23 -4.83
CA ASP A 142 1.07 -9.27 -5.57
C ASP A 142 0.28 -10.24 -4.66
N GLY A 143 0.32 -10.05 -3.35
CA GLY A 143 -0.27 -10.96 -2.36
C GLY A 143 0.49 -12.27 -2.18
N ASN A 144 1.55 -12.54 -2.97
CA ASN A 144 2.22 -13.83 -2.92
C ASN A 144 3.13 -13.98 -1.71
N ILE A 145 3.25 -15.22 -1.24
CA ILE A 145 4.15 -15.57 -0.15
C ILE A 145 5.59 -15.65 -0.66
N SER A 146 6.50 -14.99 0.06
CA SER A 146 7.94 -15.04 -0.18
C SER A 146 8.60 -15.85 0.94
N TYR A 147 9.26 -16.95 0.57
CA TYR A 147 10.10 -17.75 1.47
C TYR A 147 11.59 -17.39 1.35
N TYR A 148 11.99 -16.89 0.19
CA TYR A 148 13.39 -16.54 -0.09
C TYR A 148 13.63 -15.03 0.02
N ILE A 149 14.79 -14.66 0.57
CA ILE A 149 15.18 -13.28 0.83
C ILE A 149 15.21 -12.46 -0.46
N HIS A 150 15.79 -12.99 -1.54
CA HIS A 150 15.89 -12.27 -2.81
C HIS A 150 14.51 -12.00 -3.44
N HIS A 151 13.55 -12.92 -3.30
CA HIS A 151 12.17 -12.68 -3.73
C HIS A 151 11.49 -11.61 -2.89
N ALA A 152 11.63 -11.66 -1.56
CA ALA A 152 11.04 -10.66 -0.67
C ALA A 152 11.63 -9.27 -0.92
N LEU A 153 12.96 -9.19 -1.12
CA LEU A 153 13.66 -7.95 -1.45
C LEU A 153 13.17 -7.38 -2.78
N ASP A 154 13.08 -8.20 -3.83
CA ASP A 154 12.63 -7.74 -5.14
C ASP A 154 11.20 -7.23 -5.11
N ARG A 155 10.30 -7.96 -4.42
CA ARG A 155 8.92 -7.52 -4.24
C ARG A 155 8.82 -6.24 -3.41
N PHE A 156 9.60 -6.12 -2.33
CA PHE A 156 9.63 -4.91 -1.49
C PHE A 156 10.05 -3.68 -2.29
N VAL A 157 11.15 -3.78 -3.04
CA VAL A 157 11.67 -2.67 -3.86
C VAL A 157 10.70 -2.33 -4.99
N LYS A 158 10.12 -3.32 -5.67
CA LYS A 158 9.10 -3.06 -6.69
C LYS A 158 7.85 -2.41 -6.11
N CYS A 159 7.43 -2.81 -4.91
CA CYS A 159 6.27 -2.24 -4.22
C CYS A 159 6.49 -0.77 -3.85
N SER A 160 7.74 -0.28 -3.72
CA SER A 160 8.03 1.12 -3.36
C SER A 160 7.47 2.16 -4.34
N ASN A 161 7.12 1.75 -5.57
CA ASN A 161 6.51 2.62 -6.58
C ASN A 161 5.32 2.00 -7.30
N ARG A 162 4.86 0.82 -6.88
CA ARG A 162 3.68 0.16 -7.44
C ARG A 162 2.58 0.10 -6.39
N THR A 163 1.34 -0.03 -6.86
CA THR A 163 0.15 -0.16 -6.02
C THR A 163 0.33 -1.23 -4.95
N VAL A 164 -0.01 -0.89 -3.70
CA VAL A 164 -0.15 -1.85 -2.61
C VAL A 164 -1.44 -2.62 -2.80
N GLN A 165 -1.35 -3.92 -3.03
CA GLN A 165 -2.46 -4.85 -3.25
C GLN A 165 -2.85 -5.56 -1.95
N PHE A 166 -3.39 -4.81 -0.98
CA PHE A 166 -3.85 -5.40 0.28
C PHE A 166 -5.02 -6.36 0.06
N THR A 167 -5.82 -6.12 -0.99
CA THR A 167 -6.86 -7.05 -1.46
C THR A 167 -6.31 -8.45 -1.71
N MET A 168 -5.23 -8.54 -2.48
CA MET A 168 -4.57 -9.81 -2.77
C MET A 168 -3.95 -10.44 -1.51
N CYS A 169 -3.45 -9.62 -0.58
CA CYS A 169 -2.88 -10.11 0.66
C CYS A 169 -3.91 -10.83 1.52
N TYR A 170 -5.11 -10.25 1.73
CA TYR A 170 -6.14 -10.93 2.49
C TYR A 170 -6.76 -12.11 1.72
N ASP A 171 -6.77 -12.09 0.38
CA ASP A 171 -7.19 -13.26 -0.39
C ASP A 171 -6.25 -14.46 -0.16
N THR A 172 -4.93 -14.21 -0.05
CA THR A 172 -3.95 -15.24 0.33
C THR A 172 -4.12 -15.71 1.78
N ILE A 173 -4.48 -14.82 2.71
CA ILE A 173 -4.81 -15.23 4.08
C ILE A 173 -6.07 -16.11 4.09
N ASN A 174 -7.07 -15.75 3.28
CA ASN A 174 -8.37 -16.43 3.22
C ASN A 174 -8.34 -17.76 2.47
N SER A 175 -7.37 -17.96 1.55
CA SER A 175 -7.25 -19.23 0.82
C SER A 175 -6.79 -20.38 1.72
N GLY A 176 -6.19 -20.09 2.88
CA GLY A 176 -5.66 -21.09 3.82
C GLY A 176 -4.54 -21.96 3.26
N THR A 177 -4.02 -21.62 2.07
CA THR A 177 -3.01 -22.40 1.35
C THR A 177 -1.91 -21.47 0.87
N PRO A 178 -0.62 -21.76 1.12
CA PRO A 178 -0.08 -22.96 1.79
C PRO A 178 -0.10 -22.92 3.33
N ILE A 179 -0.54 -21.83 3.96
CA ILE A 179 -0.50 -21.65 5.42
C ILE A 179 -1.89 -21.25 5.89
N GLU A 180 -2.44 -22.00 6.84
CA GLU A 180 -3.63 -21.61 7.57
C GLU A 180 -3.25 -20.64 8.69
N ILE A 181 -3.89 -19.46 8.70
CA ILE A 181 -3.63 -18.42 9.68
C ILE A 181 -4.87 -18.33 10.57
N GLU A 182 -4.76 -18.82 11.80
CA GLU A 182 -5.86 -18.77 12.78
C GLU A 182 -5.88 -17.43 13.53
N LYS A 183 -4.71 -16.81 13.69
CA LYS A 183 -4.52 -15.64 14.55
C LYS A 183 -3.60 -14.61 13.91
N SER A 184 -3.92 -13.35 14.13
CA SER A 184 -3.09 -12.21 13.72
C SER A 184 -2.92 -11.22 14.88
N VAL A 185 -1.71 -10.67 14.98
CA VAL A 185 -1.37 -9.62 15.95
C VAL A 185 -0.93 -8.40 15.17
N CYS A 186 -1.68 -7.30 15.29
CA CYS A 186 -1.45 -6.08 14.54
C CYS A 186 -0.63 -5.09 15.37
N PHE A 187 0.66 -4.98 15.03
CA PHE A 187 1.60 -4.04 15.63
C PHE A 187 1.57 -2.67 14.94
N GLY A 188 1.65 -1.59 15.71
CA GLY A 188 1.89 -0.24 15.20
C GLY A 188 0.96 0.82 15.80
N PRO A 189 1.11 2.10 15.40
CA PRO A 189 0.21 3.14 15.84
C PRO A 189 -1.15 3.03 15.14
N GLY A 190 -2.22 2.90 15.93
CA GLY A 190 -3.61 2.92 15.45
C GLY A 190 -4.14 1.57 14.96
N ASN A 191 -5.42 1.55 14.58
CA ASN A 191 -6.19 0.33 14.35
C ASN A 191 -6.50 0.06 12.87
N VAL A 192 -5.78 0.68 11.93
CA VAL A 192 -6.10 0.58 10.49
C VAL A 192 -5.94 -0.84 9.97
N ILE A 193 -4.76 -1.44 10.16
CA ILE A 193 -4.49 -2.82 9.70
C ILE A 193 -5.37 -3.82 10.46
N TYR A 194 -5.52 -3.64 11.78
CA TYR A 194 -6.45 -4.42 12.60
C TYR A 194 -7.86 -4.43 12.00
N ASN A 195 -8.41 -3.26 11.69
CA ASN A 195 -9.76 -3.15 11.13
C ASN A 195 -9.87 -3.75 9.71
N LEU A 196 -8.80 -3.67 8.91
CA LEU A 196 -8.76 -4.26 7.58
C LEU A 196 -8.72 -5.78 7.65
N ILE A 197 -7.87 -6.38 8.49
CA ILE A 197 -7.83 -7.83 8.69
C ILE A 197 -9.14 -8.32 9.27
N ARG A 198 -9.61 -7.73 10.39
CA ARG A 198 -10.87 -8.14 11.04
C ARG A 198 -12.08 -8.12 10.09
N ARG A 199 -12.12 -7.17 9.15
CA ARG A 199 -13.24 -7.05 8.19
C ARG A 199 -13.13 -8.04 7.04
N ASN A 200 -11.92 -8.29 6.53
CA ASN A 200 -11.72 -9.04 5.29
C ASN A 200 -11.27 -10.49 5.52
N CYS A 201 -10.86 -10.86 6.74
CA CYS A 201 -10.44 -12.21 7.13
C CYS A 201 -11.27 -12.70 8.33
N PRO A 202 -12.57 -13.01 8.15
CA PRO A 202 -13.48 -13.30 9.26
C PRO A 202 -13.12 -14.55 10.09
N GLN A 203 -12.34 -15.46 9.53
CA GLN A 203 -11.85 -16.67 10.20
C GLN A 203 -10.61 -16.44 11.07
N VAL A 204 -9.97 -15.27 10.97
CA VAL A 204 -8.72 -14.96 11.68
C VAL A 204 -9.03 -14.19 12.97
N GLU A 205 -8.68 -14.77 14.11
CA GLU A 205 -8.69 -14.05 15.38
C GLU A 205 -7.70 -12.88 15.29
N THR A 206 -8.19 -11.64 15.35
CA THR A 206 -7.35 -10.44 15.20
C THR A 206 -7.16 -9.77 16.55
N ILE A 207 -5.90 -9.55 16.93
CA ILE A 207 -5.51 -8.84 18.15
C ILE A 207 -4.85 -7.52 17.80
N GLU A 208 -5.27 -6.46 18.48
CA GLU A 208 -4.64 -5.16 18.41
C GLU A 208 -3.44 -5.11 19.38
N TYR A 209 -2.25 -4.71 18.91
CA TYR A 209 -1.05 -4.54 19.74
C TYR A 209 -0.54 -3.10 19.61
N THR A 210 -1.28 -2.16 20.20
CA THR A 210 -1.09 -0.71 19.95
C THR A 210 -1.04 0.13 21.23
N SER A 211 -1.86 -0.18 22.23
CA SER A 211 -1.93 0.51 23.51
C SER A 211 -1.46 -0.38 24.67
N LEU A 212 -1.04 0.22 25.79
CA LEU A 212 -0.67 -0.54 26.99
C LEU A 212 -1.80 -1.50 27.43
N ALA A 213 -3.05 -1.05 27.37
CA ALA A 213 -4.20 -1.88 27.73
C ALA A 213 -4.35 -3.12 26.83
N THR A 214 -4.18 -2.96 25.52
CA THR A 214 -4.26 -4.07 24.56
C THR A 214 -3.06 -5.00 24.63
N ILE A 215 -1.88 -4.46 24.95
CA ILE A 215 -0.64 -5.24 25.17
C ILE A 215 -0.79 -6.09 26.43
N ASP A 216 -1.21 -5.50 27.54
CA ASP A 216 -1.45 -6.22 28.79
C ASP A 216 -2.52 -7.30 28.62
N ALA A 217 -3.57 -7.03 27.85
CA ALA A 217 -4.61 -8.01 27.54
C ALA A 217 -4.05 -9.19 26.74
N TYR A 218 -3.20 -8.94 25.73
CA TYR A 218 -2.54 -9.99 24.96
C TYR A 218 -1.69 -10.90 25.86
N HIS A 219 -0.81 -10.32 26.69
CA HIS A 219 0.07 -11.09 27.57
C HIS A 219 -0.72 -11.92 28.61
N LYS A 220 -1.79 -11.37 29.20
CA LYS A 220 -2.67 -12.12 30.12
C LYS A 220 -3.36 -13.31 29.48
N THR A 221 -3.58 -13.28 28.16
CA THR A 221 -4.18 -14.41 27.42
C THR A 221 -3.16 -15.45 27.00
N THR A 222 -1.92 -15.07 26.71
CA THR A 222 -0.84 -16.00 26.36
C THR A 222 -0.32 -16.73 27.59
N ASP A 223 -0.14 -16.04 28.72
CA ASP A 223 0.41 -16.61 29.95
C ASP A 223 -0.51 -17.66 30.58
N LYS A 224 -1.82 -17.65 30.26
CA LYS A 224 -2.79 -18.64 30.72
C LYS A 224 -2.83 -19.94 29.90
N ASN A 225 -2.19 -19.93 28.72
CA ASN A 225 -2.19 -21.07 27.80
C ASN A 225 -0.87 -21.86 27.85
N GLU A 226 0.06 -21.49 28.75
CA GLU A 226 1.35 -22.16 28.96
C GLU A 226 1.37 -23.08 30.20
N ASP A 227 0.24 -23.25 30.90
CA ASP A 227 -0.01 -24.25 31.96
C ASP A 227 -0.92 -25.40 31.47
#